data_AF-I3T5D5-F1
#
_entry.id   AF-I3T5D5-F1
#
_cell.length_a   1.000
_cell.length_b   1.000
_cell.length_c   1.000
_cell.angle_alpha   90.00
_cell.angle_beta   90.00
_cell.angle_gamma   90.00
#
_symmetry.space_group_name_H-M   'P 1'
#
loop_
_entity.id
_entity.type
_entity.pdbx_description
1 polymer ?
#
loop_
_entity_poly.entity_id
_entity_poly.type
_entity_poly.pdbx_seq_one_letter_code
_entity_poly.pdbx_strand_id
1 'polypeptide(L)' 'MQARMDKKLTQAQLAQIINEKPQVIQEYESGKAIPNQQVIGKLERALGAKLRGNK' A
#
# COMPACT_ATOMS: atom_id res chain seq x y z
N MET A 1 -5.96 -0.71 -7.44
CA MET A 1 -7.03 -0.71 -6.39
C MET A 1 -7.42 -2.10 -5.88
N GLN A 2 -7.25 -3.20 -6.65
CA GLN A 2 -7.71 -4.55 -6.25
C GLN A 2 -6.92 -5.21 -5.09
N ALA A 3 -5.65 -4.88 -4.89
CA ALA A 3 -4.81 -5.54 -3.87
C ALA A 3 -5.32 -5.36 -2.42
N ARG A 4 -5.98 -4.22 -2.10
CA ARG A 4 -6.55 -3.96 -0.76
C ARG A 4 -7.86 -4.73 -0.53
N MET A 5 -8.68 -4.84 -1.58
CA MET A 5 -9.97 -5.52 -1.53
C MET A 5 -9.81 -7.03 -1.36
N ASP A 6 -8.80 -7.61 -2.02
CA ASP A 6 -8.52 -9.05 -1.95
C ASP A 6 -8.17 -9.50 -0.52
N LYS A 7 -7.41 -8.68 0.22
CA LYS A 7 -7.04 -8.96 1.61
C LYS A 7 -8.03 -8.48 2.67
N LYS A 8 -9.15 -7.85 2.29
CA LYS A 8 -10.08 -7.18 3.24
C LYS A 8 -9.38 -6.25 4.25
N LEU A 9 -8.22 -5.69 3.88
CA LEU A 9 -7.47 -4.79 4.75
C LEU A 9 -8.01 -3.36 4.60
N THR A 10 -8.09 -2.63 5.71
CA THR A 10 -8.35 -1.18 5.68
C THR A 10 -7.04 -0.42 5.44
N GLN A 11 -7.10 0.82 4.94
CA GLN A 11 -5.94 1.71 4.86
C GLN A 11 -5.19 1.80 6.18
N ALA A 12 -5.92 1.90 7.30
CA ALA A 12 -5.36 1.97 8.64
C ALA A 12 -4.64 0.67 9.03
N GLN A 13 -5.25 -0.51 8.78
CA GLN A 13 -4.59 -1.79 9.06
C GLN A 13 -3.34 -1.98 8.21
N LEU A 14 -3.41 -1.62 6.92
CA LEU A 14 -2.26 -1.70 6.02
C LEU A 14 -1.13 -0.77 6.48
N ALA A 15 -1.48 0.45 6.88
CA ALA A 15 -0.54 1.42 7.44
C ALA A 15 0.11 0.89 8.74
N GLN A 16 -0.65 0.28 9.63
CA GLN A 16 -0.12 -0.37 10.84
C GLN A 16 0.84 -1.51 10.51
N ILE A 17 0.50 -2.38 9.55
CA ILE A 17 1.34 -3.51 9.14
C ILE A 17 2.70 -3.04 8.62
N ILE A 18 2.72 -1.97 7.81
CA ILE A 18 3.96 -1.45 7.24
C ILE A 18 4.64 -0.39 8.12
N ASN A 19 4.04 -0.07 9.27
CA ASN A 19 4.50 0.99 10.18
C ASN A 19 4.58 2.37 9.47
N GLU A 20 3.52 2.71 8.74
CA GLU A 20 3.34 4.00 8.06
C GLU A 20 2.06 4.69 8.53
N LYS A 21 1.89 5.93 8.10
CA LYS A 21 0.64 6.67 8.33
C LYS A 21 -0.43 6.24 7.32
N PRO A 22 -1.71 6.14 7.72
CA PRO A 22 -2.81 5.86 6.80
C PRO A 22 -2.93 6.90 5.68
N GLN A 23 -2.54 8.14 5.97
CA GLN A 23 -2.49 9.24 5.01
C GLN A 23 -1.50 8.95 3.87
N VAL A 24 -0.33 8.37 4.18
CA VAL A 24 0.66 7.97 3.18
C VAL A 24 0.04 6.93 2.24
N ILE A 25 -0.61 5.89 2.77
CA ILE A 25 -1.31 4.87 1.98
C ILE A 25 -2.37 5.51 1.05
N GLN A 26 -3.17 6.43 1.58
CA GLN A 26 -4.18 7.14 0.80
C GLN A 26 -3.56 7.96 -0.33
N GLU A 27 -2.43 8.62 -0.09
CA GLU A 27 -1.69 9.34 -1.13
C GLU A 27 -1.12 8.38 -2.19
N TYR A 28 -0.67 7.18 -1.80
CA TYR A 28 -0.21 6.14 -2.74
C TYR A 28 -1.36 5.62 -3.60
N GLU A 29 -2.52 5.36 -2.99
CA GLU A 29 -3.73 4.95 -3.71
C GLU A 29 -4.27 6.06 -4.62
N SER A 30 -4.07 7.32 -4.25
CA SER A 30 -4.46 8.50 -5.03
C SER A 30 -3.41 8.94 -6.06
N GLY A 31 -2.23 8.29 -6.13
CA GLY A 31 -1.13 8.67 -7.03
C GLY A 31 -0.42 9.98 -6.69
N LYS A 32 -0.63 10.52 -5.48
CA LYS A 32 0.01 11.74 -4.98
C LYS A 32 1.22 11.48 -4.08
N ALA A 33 1.39 10.25 -3.59
CA ALA A 33 2.47 9.93 -2.67
C ALA A 33 3.84 9.97 -3.32
N ILE A 34 4.82 10.39 -2.51
CA ILE A 34 6.24 10.30 -2.84
C ILE A 34 6.63 8.82 -2.91
N PRO A 35 7.14 8.31 -4.05
CA PRO A 35 7.49 6.91 -4.21
C PRO A 35 8.71 6.56 -3.34
N ASN A 36 8.46 5.88 -2.22
CA ASN A 36 9.46 5.36 -1.30
C ASN A 36 9.57 3.85 -1.51
N GLN A 37 10.74 3.38 -1.97
CA GLN A 37 10.97 1.96 -2.23
C GLN A 37 10.77 1.08 -0.98
N GLN A 38 11.03 1.62 0.21
CA GLN A 38 10.84 0.90 1.46
C GLN A 38 9.36 0.66 1.76
N VAL A 39 8.53 1.68 1.55
CA VAL A 39 7.06 1.59 1.70
C VAL A 39 6.49 0.63 0.67
N ILE A 40 6.94 0.73 -0.59
CA ILE A 40 6.54 -0.18 -1.67
C ILE A 40 6.88 -1.64 -1.31
N GLY A 41 8.11 -1.94 -0.90
CA GLY A 41 8.49 -3.31 -0.54
C GLY A 41 7.72 -3.86 0.65
N LYS A 42 7.42 -3.02 1.65
CA LYS A 42 6.58 -3.42 2.79
C LYS A 42 5.12 -3.64 2.36
N LEU A 43 4.58 -2.79 1.51
CA LEU A 43 3.25 -2.93 0.94
C LEU A 43 3.13 -4.19 0.09
N GLU A 44 4.14 -4.51 -0.72
CA GLU A 44 4.16 -5.74 -1.54
C GLU A 44 4.14 -7.00 -0.66
N ARG A 45 4.84 -6.99 0.49
CA ARG A 45 4.73 -8.10 1.47
C ARG A 45 3.37 -8.12 2.17
N ALA A 46 2.92 -6.97 2.65
CA ALA A 46 1.67 -6.84 3.40
C ALA A 46 0.46 -7.23 2.55
N LEU A 47 0.45 -6.84 1.28
CA LEU A 47 -0.61 -7.14 0.31
C LEU A 47 -0.36 -8.45 -0.45
N GLY A 48 0.85 -9.01 -0.41
CA GLY A 48 1.21 -10.18 -1.23
C GLY A 48 1.09 -9.93 -2.73
N ALA A 49 0.96 -8.68 -3.16
CA ALA A 49 0.70 -8.26 -4.52
C ALA A 49 1.79 -7.28 -4.94
N LYS A 50 2.35 -7.47 -6.14
CA LYS A 50 3.30 -6.51 -6.71
C LYS A 50 2.56 -5.23 -7.05
N LEU A 51 2.90 -4.14 -6.36
CA LEU A 51 2.41 -2.79 -6.65
C LEU A 51 3.15 -2.16 -7.83
N ARG A 52 4.23 -2.81 -8.32
CA ARG A 52 4.88 -2.46 -9.57
C ARG A 52 4.02 -2.94 -10.74
N GLY A 53 3.50 -1.97 -11.49
CA GLY A 53 2.49 -2.11 -12.53
C GLY A 53 2.53 -3.41 -13.31
N ASN A 54 1.42 -4.13 -13.25
CA ASN A 54 0.96 -4.82 -14.44
C ASN A 54 -0.36 -4.15 -14.83
N LYS A 55 -0.30 -3.55 -16.02
CA LYS A 55 -1.38 -3.08 -16.90
C LYS A 55 -2.81 -3.11 -16.37
#